data_AF-A0A9P6B1Y5-F1
#
_entry.id   AF-A0A9P6B1Y5-F1
#
_cell.length_a   1.000
_cell.length_b   1.000
_cell.length_c   1.000
_cell.angle_alpha   90.00
_cell.angle_beta   90.00
_cell.angle_gamma   90.00
#
_symmetry.space_group_name_H-M   'P 1'
#
loop_
_entity.id
_entity.type
_entity.pdbx_description
1 polymer ?
#
loop_
_entity_poly.entity_id
_entity_poly.type
_entity_poly.pdbx_seq_one_letter_code
_entity_poly.pdbx_strand_id
1 'polypeptide(L)'
;MLAPLAVLGSVALLAAAAPAPQPYEVGSLNATITYTPDSSWGTYIAPGGFQTEANTSVAVFSTKQTNLSAVNWTTPYPTVTFQWWGYQRSDGGNATVSIDDSLVQVVDYYNKSSPGTAFPVLLYSVASLSPAVHRIYIRNQFDARGTFGSGYGEINVDHFVVIPVDAATTSSAVSTSTSSSSSSSPSATTSSATPTPAVRSSNNHAGAIAGGVVGGVVGLAS
;
A
#
# COMPACT_ATOMS: atom_id res chain seq x y z
N MET A 1 9.24 68.98 -40.38
CA MET A 1 9.00 68.35 -39.07
C MET A 1 9.11 66.85 -39.25
N LEU A 2 10.24 66.24 -38.86
CA LEU A 2 10.43 64.78 -38.91
C LEU A 2 10.04 64.18 -37.55
N ALA A 3 9.16 63.19 -37.55
CA ALA A 3 8.78 62.45 -36.35
C ALA A 3 9.73 61.26 -36.13
N PRO A 4 10.18 60.97 -34.90
CA PRO A 4 11.04 59.84 -34.61
C PRO A 4 10.24 58.53 -34.57
N LEU A 5 10.76 57.52 -35.27
CA LEU A 5 10.24 56.15 -35.31
C LEU A 5 10.73 55.39 -34.07
N ALA A 6 9.82 55.09 -33.14
CA ALA A 6 10.14 54.32 -31.94
C ALA A 6 10.15 52.82 -32.26
N VAL A 7 11.32 52.18 -32.18
CA VAL A 7 11.48 50.73 -32.31
C VAL A 7 11.20 50.09 -30.96
N LEU A 8 10.05 49.42 -30.83
CA LEU A 8 9.72 48.58 -29.67
C LEU A 8 10.45 47.24 -29.79
N GLY A 9 11.54 47.09 -29.04
CA GLY A 9 12.23 45.81 -28.89
C GLY A 9 11.43 44.89 -27.96
N SER A 10 10.87 43.81 -28.49
CA SER A 10 10.24 42.75 -27.69
C SER A 10 11.33 41.91 -27.02
N VAL A 11 11.48 42.06 -25.70
CA VAL A 11 12.28 41.15 -24.89
C VAL A 11 11.45 39.89 -24.65
N ALA A 12 11.78 38.81 -25.38
CA ALA A 12 11.20 37.50 -25.10
C ALA A 12 11.82 36.96 -23.80
N LEU A 13 11.03 36.90 -22.74
CA LEU A 13 11.42 36.22 -21.51
C LEU A 13 11.37 34.71 -21.77
N LEU A 14 12.53 34.06 -21.87
CA LEU A 14 12.61 32.61 -21.95
C LEU A 14 12.39 32.04 -20.54
N ALA A 15 11.16 31.62 -20.24
CA ALA A 15 10.87 30.92 -19.01
C ALA A 15 11.55 29.53 -19.06
N ALA A 16 12.54 29.31 -18.19
CA ALA A 16 13.10 27.98 -18.00
C ALA A 16 12.02 27.08 -17.37
N ALA A 17 11.69 25.97 -18.03
CA ALA A 17 10.81 24.98 -17.45
C ALA A 17 11.47 24.39 -16.19
N ALA A 18 10.72 24.33 -15.09
CA ALA A 18 11.16 23.61 -13.91
C ALA A 18 11.41 22.13 -14.27
N PRO A 19 12.45 21.49 -13.72
CA PRO A 19 12.67 20.07 -13.94
C PRO A 19 11.46 19.28 -13.43
N ALA A 20 11.06 18.26 -14.18
CA ALA A 20 9.94 17.40 -13.76
C ALA A 20 10.29 16.68 -12.43
N PRO A 21 9.31 16.51 -11.51
CA PRO A 21 9.50 15.73 -10.29
C PRO A 21 10.07 14.36 -10.60
N GLN A 22 11.12 13.97 -9.88
CA GLN A 22 11.72 12.65 -10.02
C GLN A 22 10.95 11.62 -9.17
N PRO A 23 10.80 10.37 -9.66
CA PRO A 23 10.26 9.30 -8.85
C PRO A 23 11.08 9.09 -7.58
N TYR A 24 10.39 8.84 -6.47
CA TYR A 24 10.96 8.44 -5.20
C TYR A 24 10.67 6.95 -4.98
N GLU A 25 11.75 6.18 -4.84
CA GLU A 25 11.70 4.72 -4.73
C GLU A 25 12.07 4.28 -3.32
N VAL A 26 11.31 3.32 -2.77
CA VAL A 26 11.52 2.79 -1.41
C VAL A 26 11.61 1.28 -1.47
N GLY A 27 12.81 0.75 -1.27
CA GLY A 27 13.04 -0.68 -1.19
C GLY A 27 12.32 -1.34 -0.01
N SER A 28 11.99 -2.61 -0.15
CA SER A 28 11.26 -3.42 0.84
C SER A 28 11.90 -3.48 2.24
N LEU A 29 13.22 -3.27 2.37
CA LEU A 29 13.90 -3.21 3.68
C LEU A 29 13.87 -1.84 4.36
N ASN A 30 13.20 -0.85 3.76
CA ASN A 30 13.12 0.46 4.36
C ASN A 30 12.36 0.42 5.70
N ALA A 31 12.96 0.99 6.74
CA ALA A 31 12.41 0.96 8.10
C ALA A 31 11.06 1.68 8.27
N THR A 32 10.63 2.48 7.29
CA THR A 32 9.30 3.11 7.29
C THR A 32 8.19 2.15 6.86
N ILE A 33 8.53 1.00 6.28
CA ILE A 33 7.58 -0.04 5.91
C ILE A 33 7.42 -0.99 7.10
N THR A 34 6.18 -1.17 7.55
CA THR A 34 5.84 -2.10 8.63
C THR A 34 5.19 -3.35 8.06
N TYR A 35 5.73 -4.50 8.46
CA TYR A 35 5.22 -5.82 8.11
C TYR A 35 4.55 -6.46 9.32
N THR A 36 3.33 -6.96 9.16
CA THR A 36 2.54 -7.54 10.26
C THR A 36 2.03 -8.94 9.89
N PRO A 37 2.02 -9.91 10.82
CA PRO A 37 2.83 -9.90 12.05
C PRO A 37 4.32 -9.99 11.70
N ASP A 38 5.17 -9.31 12.46
CA ASP A 38 6.62 -9.20 12.22
C ASP A 38 7.32 -10.55 12.00
N SER A 39 6.97 -11.56 12.80
CA SER A 39 7.50 -12.92 12.78
C SER A 39 7.14 -13.74 11.54
N SER A 40 6.29 -13.20 10.65
CA SER A 40 5.81 -13.87 9.46
C SER A 40 6.50 -13.46 8.17
N TRP A 41 7.51 -12.59 8.23
CA TRP A 41 8.17 -12.06 7.04
C TRP A 41 9.63 -12.48 6.96
N GLY A 42 10.08 -12.81 5.75
CA GLY A 42 11.45 -13.20 5.45
C GLY A 42 12.04 -12.31 4.36
N THR A 43 13.32 -11.99 4.48
CA THR A 43 14.08 -11.31 3.43
C THR A 43 14.79 -12.35 2.58
N TYR A 44 14.70 -12.21 1.25
CA TYR A 44 15.31 -13.13 0.30
C TYR A 44 16.13 -12.36 -0.71
N ILE A 45 17.25 -12.96 -1.12
CA ILE A 45 17.96 -12.53 -2.33
C ILE A 45 17.06 -12.93 -3.50
N ALA A 46 16.58 -11.94 -4.23
CA ALA A 46 15.53 -12.12 -5.23
C ALA A 46 16.04 -11.62 -6.60
N PRO A 47 15.95 -12.44 -7.67
CA PRO A 47 16.44 -12.05 -8.99
C PRO A 47 15.78 -10.75 -9.50
N GLY A 48 16.61 -9.76 -9.80
CA GLY A 48 16.12 -8.47 -10.31
C GLY A 48 15.45 -7.59 -9.26
N GLY A 49 15.49 -7.98 -7.99
CA GLY A 49 14.91 -7.21 -6.91
C GLY A 49 15.62 -5.89 -6.67
N PHE A 50 14.94 -5.03 -5.92
CA PHE A 50 15.43 -3.70 -5.57
C PHE A 50 16.81 -3.80 -4.89
N GLN A 51 17.75 -3.00 -5.38
CA GLN A 51 19.14 -3.01 -4.92
C GLN A 51 19.23 -2.33 -3.55
N THR A 52 19.86 -3.01 -2.60
CA THR A 52 20.33 -2.38 -1.35
C THR A 52 21.58 -1.55 -1.60
N GLU A 53 22.00 -0.76 -0.61
CA GLU A 53 23.29 -0.05 -0.63
C GLU A 53 24.49 -0.99 -0.81
N ALA A 54 24.35 -2.26 -0.38
CA ALA A 54 25.33 -3.31 -0.57
C ALA A 54 25.27 -3.97 -1.96
N ASN A 55 24.54 -3.39 -2.92
CA ASN A 55 24.34 -3.91 -4.28
C ASN A 55 23.85 -5.36 -4.31
N THR A 56 22.97 -5.68 -3.36
CA THR A 56 22.28 -6.97 -3.29
C THR A 56 20.80 -6.75 -3.58
N SER A 57 20.28 -7.44 -4.58
CA SER A 57 18.86 -7.45 -4.93
C SER A 57 18.05 -8.27 -3.93
N VAL A 58 17.13 -7.62 -3.22
CA VAL A 58 16.35 -8.24 -2.15
C VAL A 58 14.88 -7.89 -2.24
N ALA A 59 14.04 -8.80 -1.75
CA ALA A 59 12.63 -8.57 -1.53
C ALA A 59 12.16 -9.24 -0.23
N VAL A 60 11.03 -8.77 0.30
CA VAL A 60 10.45 -9.26 1.54
C VAL A 60 9.16 -10.03 1.23
N PHE A 61 9.06 -11.25 1.76
CA PHE A 61 7.97 -12.20 1.48
C PHE A 61 7.29 -12.64 2.77
N SER A 62 5.98 -12.87 2.72
CA SER A 62 5.22 -13.43 3.83
C SER A 62 5.41 -14.95 3.91
N THR A 63 6.24 -15.42 4.82
CA THR A 63 6.66 -16.82 4.93
C THR A 63 5.82 -17.65 5.90
N LYS A 64 5.01 -17.00 6.75
CA LYS A 64 4.15 -17.66 7.76
C LYS A 64 2.87 -16.84 7.95
N GLN A 65 1.88 -17.44 8.61
CA GLN A 65 0.60 -16.82 8.97
C GLN A 65 0.03 -15.94 7.85
N THR A 66 0.06 -16.46 6.62
CA THR A 66 -0.23 -15.70 5.39
C THR A 66 -1.62 -15.08 5.40
N ASN A 67 -2.55 -15.67 6.14
CA ASN A 67 -3.90 -15.16 6.38
C ASN A 67 -3.96 -13.85 7.21
N LEU A 68 -2.90 -13.53 7.94
CA LEU A 68 -2.76 -12.32 8.75
C LEU A 68 -1.76 -11.32 8.15
N SER A 69 -1.05 -11.70 7.09
CA SER A 69 0.01 -10.89 6.50
C SER A 69 -0.52 -9.58 5.94
N ALA A 70 0.06 -8.48 6.40
CA ALA A 70 -0.20 -7.14 5.92
C ALA A 70 1.07 -6.29 5.89
N VAL A 71 1.08 -5.34 4.95
CA VAL A 71 2.10 -4.31 4.78
C VAL A 71 1.45 -2.97 5.03
N ASN A 72 2.08 -2.12 5.84
CA ASN A 72 1.65 -0.75 6.09
C ASN A 72 2.82 0.19 5.79
N TRP A 73 2.56 1.24 5.02
CA TRP A 73 3.55 2.25 4.69
C TRP A 73 2.89 3.62 4.56
N THR A 74 3.53 4.65 5.11
CA THR A 74 3.09 6.04 4.95
C THR A 74 4.06 6.75 4.02
N THR A 75 3.56 7.42 2.99
CA THR A 75 4.41 8.15 2.05
C THR A 75 5.16 9.27 2.79
N PRO A 76 6.46 9.48 2.54
CA PRO A 76 7.23 10.47 3.29
C PRO A 76 6.91 11.92 2.88
N TYR A 77 6.26 12.11 1.73
CA TYR A 77 5.87 13.41 1.19
C TYR A 77 4.46 13.36 0.61
N PRO A 78 3.84 14.53 0.38
CA PRO A 78 2.65 14.62 -0.45
C PRO A 78 2.89 14.04 -1.85
N THR A 79 2.03 13.12 -2.29
CA THR A 79 2.14 12.49 -3.62
C THR A 79 0.79 12.38 -4.30
N VAL A 80 0.79 12.25 -5.62
CA VAL A 80 -0.40 11.99 -6.44
C VAL A 80 -0.40 10.59 -7.06
N THR A 81 0.70 9.85 -6.87
CA THR A 81 0.87 8.52 -7.46
C THR A 81 1.38 7.51 -6.45
N PHE A 82 1.01 6.26 -6.62
CA PHE A 82 1.61 5.15 -5.89
C PHE A 82 1.74 3.94 -6.82
N GLN A 83 2.88 3.25 -6.72
CA GLN A 83 3.12 1.98 -7.40
C GLN A 83 3.64 0.95 -6.40
N TRP A 84 3.12 -0.27 -6.51
CA TRP A 84 3.62 -1.45 -5.80
C TRP A 84 4.23 -2.42 -6.80
N TRP A 85 5.53 -2.68 -6.60
CA TRP A 85 6.29 -3.67 -7.36
C TRP A 85 6.55 -4.90 -6.50
N GLY A 86 6.43 -6.07 -7.13
CA GLY A 86 6.63 -7.36 -6.49
C GLY A 86 6.66 -8.49 -7.50
N TYR A 87 6.64 -9.72 -7.02
CA TYR A 87 6.79 -10.93 -7.81
C TYR A 87 5.43 -11.61 -7.99
N GLN A 88 5.11 -11.96 -9.23
CA GLN A 88 4.06 -12.91 -9.53
C GLN A 88 4.61 -14.34 -9.49
N ARG A 89 4.04 -15.19 -8.64
CA ARG A 89 4.57 -16.54 -8.39
C ARG A 89 3.47 -17.59 -8.37
N SER A 90 3.86 -18.86 -8.48
CA SER A 90 2.94 -20.00 -8.47
C SER A 90 2.31 -20.25 -7.10
N ASP A 91 2.92 -19.69 -6.04
CA ASP A 91 2.42 -19.60 -4.66
C ASP A 91 1.82 -18.22 -4.35
N GLY A 92 1.59 -17.38 -5.36
CA GLY A 92 0.90 -16.10 -5.22
C GLY A 92 -0.60 -16.26 -4.92
N GLY A 93 -1.33 -15.15 -4.89
CA GLY A 93 -2.76 -15.13 -4.62
C GLY A 93 -3.36 -13.76 -4.86
N ASN A 94 -4.33 -13.38 -4.03
CA ASN A 94 -4.96 -12.06 -4.07
C ASN A 94 -4.55 -11.21 -2.87
N ALA A 95 -4.41 -9.90 -3.06
CA ALA A 95 -4.23 -8.94 -1.99
C ALA A 95 -5.16 -7.74 -2.18
N THR A 96 -5.66 -7.18 -1.09
CA THR A 96 -6.36 -5.89 -1.11
C THR A 96 -5.35 -4.77 -0.92
N VAL A 97 -5.44 -3.73 -1.75
CA VAL A 97 -4.73 -2.45 -1.55
C VAL A 97 -5.76 -1.41 -1.10
N SER A 98 -5.49 -0.79 0.04
CA SER A 98 -6.23 0.35 0.57
C SER A 98 -5.32 1.57 0.69
N ILE A 99 -5.88 2.75 0.40
CA ILE A 99 -5.21 4.04 0.56
C ILE A 99 -6.11 4.88 1.45
N ASP A 100 -5.55 5.38 2.56
CA ASP A 100 -6.27 6.17 3.58
C ASP A 100 -7.56 5.47 4.06
N ASP A 101 -7.42 4.18 4.42
CA ASP A 101 -8.51 3.26 4.82
C ASP A 101 -9.58 2.96 3.77
N SER A 102 -9.52 3.58 2.61
CA SER A 102 -10.44 3.30 1.52
C SER A 102 -9.92 2.15 0.69
N LEU A 103 -10.69 1.07 0.58
CA LEU A 103 -10.37 -0.04 -0.31
C LEU A 103 -10.32 0.49 -1.75
N VAL A 104 -9.18 0.29 -2.41
CA VAL A 104 -9.00 0.75 -3.78
C VAL A 104 -9.12 -0.41 -4.77
N GLN A 105 -8.41 -1.51 -4.54
CA GLN A 105 -8.35 -2.61 -5.50
C GLN A 105 -8.01 -3.96 -4.85
N VAL A 106 -8.53 -5.03 -5.45
CA VAL A 106 -8.00 -6.40 -5.27
C VAL A 106 -7.01 -6.69 -6.40
N VAL A 107 -5.79 -7.07 -6.03
CA VAL A 107 -4.67 -7.32 -6.94
C VAL A 107 -4.40 -8.82 -7.00
N ASP A 108 -4.45 -9.40 -8.19
CA ASP A 108 -4.05 -10.78 -8.45
C ASP A 108 -2.55 -10.84 -8.76
N TYR A 109 -1.79 -11.47 -7.88
CA TYR A 109 -0.35 -11.71 -8.05
C TYR A 109 -0.03 -13.21 -8.17
N TYR A 110 -1.04 -14.05 -8.45
CA TYR A 110 -0.85 -15.46 -8.78
C TYR A 110 -0.41 -15.64 -10.23
N ASN A 111 0.67 -16.40 -10.43
CA ASN A 111 1.09 -16.86 -11.75
C ASN A 111 1.61 -18.30 -11.67
N LYS A 112 0.75 -19.26 -12.04
CA LYS A 112 1.04 -20.70 -12.06
C LYS A 112 2.30 -21.07 -12.83
N SER A 113 2.59 -20.33 -13.90
CA SER A 113 3.71 -20.61 -14.81
C SER A 113 5.00 -19.89 -14.42
N SER A 114 5.02 -19.20 -13.27
CA SER A 114 6.20 -18.48 -12.81
C SER A 114 7.36 -19.46 -12.52
N PRO A 115 8.55 -19.24 -13.08
CA PRO A 115 9.71 -20.12 -12.89
C PRO A 115 10.37 -19.96 -11.51
N GLY A 116 9.85 -19.11 -10.63
CA GLY A 116 10.47 -18.75 -9.35
C GLY A 116 11.70 -17.85 -9.46
N THR A 117 12.20 -17.63 -10.68
CA THR A 117 13.32 -16.73 -11.01
C THR A 117 12.88 -15.49 -11.81
N ALA A 118 11.57 -15.26 -11.90
CA ALA A 118 11.03 -14.08 -12.57
C ALA A 118 11.46 -12.80 -11.85
N PHE A 119 11.60 -11.72 -12.62
CA PHE A 119 11.89 -10.39 -12.11
C PHE A 119 10.64 -9.76 -11.47
N PRO A 120 10.79 -8.73 -10.61
CA PRO A 120 9.66 -7.95 -10.15
C PRO A 120 8.86 -7.36 -11.32
N VAL A 121 7.56 -7.28 -11.13
CA VAL A 121 6.60 -6.64 -12.04
C VAL A 121 5.77 -5.62 -11.27
N LEU A 122 5.19 -4.67 -12.00
CA LEU A 122 4.23 -3.74 -11.44
C LEU A 122 2.94 -4.49 -11.12
N LEU A 123 2.63 -4.63 -9.83
CA LEU A 123 1.42 -5.32 -9.36
C LEU A 123 0.24 -4.37 -9.27
N TYR A 124 0.48 -3.12 -8.86
CA TYR A 124 -0.57 -2.12 -8.71
C TYR A 124 -0.03 -0.71 -8.96
N SER A 125 -0.85 0.14 -9.57
CA SER A 125 -0.56 1.56 -9.71
C SER A 125 -1.80 2.44 -9.63
N VAL A 126 -1.63 3.65 -9.12
CA VAL A 126 -2.61 4.73 -9.14
C VAL A 126 -1.89 6.05 -9.40
N ALA A 127 -2.48 6.94 -10.19
CA ALA A 127 -1.86 8.21 -10.59
C ALA A 127 -2.75 9.44 -10.34
N SER A 128 -3.85 9.27 -9.60
CA SER A 128 -4.86 10.31 -9.37
C SER A 128 -5.25 10.44 -7.90
N LEU A 129 -4.25 10.36 -7.01
CA LEU A 129 -4.46 10.65 -5.60
C LEU A 129 -4.54 12.15 -5.37
N SER A 130 -5.23 12.56 -4.30
CA SER A 130 -5.17 13.95 -3.84
C SER A 130 -3.73 14.30 -3.41
N PRO A 131 -3.21 15.51 -3.64
CA PRO A 131 -1.85 15.91 -3.21
C PRO A 131 -1.65 15.90 -1.69
N ALA A 132 -1.45 14.73 -1.09
CA ALA A 132 -1.37 14.54 0.37
C ALA A 132 -0.40 13.42 0.74
N VAL A 133 -0.06 13.36 2.03
CA VAL A 133 0.62 12.20 2.61
C VAL A 133 -0.41 11.08 2.74
N HIS A 134 -0.10 9.92 2.17
CA HIS A 134 -1.03 8.80 2.12
C HIS A 134 -0.56 7.64 2.99
N ARG A 135 -1.51 6.94 3.61
CA ARG A 135 -1.25 5.63 4.23
C ARG A 135 -1.67 4.52 3.29
N ILE A 136 -0.70 3.73 2.89
CA ILE A 136 -0.86 2.54 2.06
C ILE A 136 -0.97 1.32 2.97
N TYR A 137 -2.04 0.55 2.80
CA TYR A 137 -2.25 -0.70 3.50
C TYR A 137 -2.52 -1.82 2.51
N ILE A 138 -1.65 -2.83 2.48
CA ILE A 138 -1.78 -3.99 1.62
C ILE A 138 -2.00 -5.21 2.50
N ARG A 139 -3.10 -5.94 2.29
CA ARG A 139 -3.45 -7.10 3.10
C ARG A 139 -3.69 -8.30 2.22
N ASN A 140 -3.14 -9.44 2.65
CA ASN A 140 -3.35 -10.69 1.95
C ASN A 140 -4.82 -11.12 2.03
N GLN A 141 -5.34 -11.65 0.92
CA GLN A 141 -6.72 -12.08 0.81
C GLN A 141 -6.77 -13.58 0.54
N PHE A 142 -7.82 -14.23 1.05
CA PHE A 142 -8.07 -15.63 0.73
C PHE A 142 -8.21 -15.81 -0.78
N ASP A 143 -7.47 -16.77 -1.30
CA ASP A 143 -7.50 -17.24 -2.68
C ASP A 143 -7.28 -18.74 -2.68
N ALA A 144 -8.27 -19.51 -3.15
CA ALA A 144 -8.21 -20.96 -3.20
C ALA A 144 -7.06 -21.50 -4.08
N ARG A 145 -6.48 -20.67 -4.96
CA ARG A 145 -5.29 -21.00 -5.75
C ARG A 145 -4.01 -20.93 -4.93
N GLY A 146 -4.02 -20.13 -3.86
CA GLY A 146 -2.89 -19.93 -2.97
C GLY A 146 -2.52 -21.21 -2.25
N THR A 147 -1.29 -21.69 -2.48
CA THR A 147 -0.78 -22.91 -1.85
C THR A 147 -0.18 -22.66 -0.47
N PHE A 148 -0.11 -21.39 -0.04
CA PHE A 148 0.57 -21.00 1.18
C PHE A 148 -0.43 -20.79 2.33
N GLY A 149 -0.45 -21.69 3.31
CA GLY A 149 -1.25 -21.50 4.53
C GLY A 149 -2.76 -21.63 4.35
N SER A 150 -3.23 -22.67 3.66
CA SER A 150 -4.66 -23.01 3.50
C SER A 150 -5.47 -21.99 2.68
N GLY A 151 -5.01 -21.65 1.47
CA GLY A 151 -5.76 -20.77 0.55
C GLY A 151 -5.38 -19.29 0.66
N TYR A 152 -4.10 -18.98 0.88
CA TYR A 152 -3.56 -17.64 0.81
C TYR A 152 -2.29 -17.65 -0.05
N GLY A 153 -1.98 -16.51 -0.68
CA GLY A 153 -0.75 -16.35 -1.43
C GLY A 153 0.43 -15.96 -0.54
N GLU A 154 1.65 -16.11 -1.05
CA GLU A 154 2.86 -15.52 -0.48
C GLU A 154 2.95 -14.04 -0.93
N ILE A 155 2.30 -13.13 -0.20
CA ILE A 155 2.39 -11.70 -0.50
C ILE A 155 3.83 -11.22 -0.33
N ASN A 156 4.28 -10.33 -1.22
CA ASN A 156 5.65 -9.88 -1.25
C ASN A 156 5.77 -8.43 -1.69
N VAL A 157 6.87 -7.79 -1.29
CA VAL A 157 7.22 -6.42 -1.65
C VAL A 157 8.65 -6.41 -2.16
N ASP A 158 8.83 -5.88 -3.36
CA ASP A 158 10.15 -5.55 -3.87
C ASP A 158 10.51 -4.10 -3.52
N HIS A 159 9.69 -3.16 -4.01
CA HIS A 159 9.78 -1.74 -3.69
C HIS A 159 8.45 -1.02 -3.94
N PHE A 160 8.38 0.21 -3.44
CA PHE A 160 7.33 1.17 -3.74
C PHE A 160 7.88 2.35 -4.53
N VAL A 161 7.05 2.93 -5.40
CA VAL A 161 7.38 4.16 -6.14
C VAL A 161 6.28 5.18 -5.96
N VAL A 162 6.67 6.42 -5.68
CA VAL A 162 5.76 7.58 -5.61
C VAL A 162 6.39 8.77 -6.34
N ILE A 163 5.57 9.69 -6.85
CA ILE A 163 6.03 10.95 -7.43
C ILE A 163 5.63 12.07 -6.46
N PRO A 164 6.60 12.73 -5.81
CA PRO A 164 6.30 13.83 -4.91
C PRO A 164 5.61 14.98 -5.65
N VAL A 165 4.68 15.66 -4.98
CA VAL A 165 4.13 16.91 -5.47
C VAL A 165 5.19 18.00 -5.27
N ASP A 166 5.51 18.73 -6.33
CA ASP A 166 6.45 19.85 -6.24
C ASP A 166 5.91 20.92 -5.29
N ALA A 167 6.67 21.23 -4.23
CA ALA A 167 6.35 22.28 -3.27
C ALA A 167 6.21 23.67 -3.94
N ALA A 168 6.79 23.85 -5.13
CA ALA A 168 6.71 25.09 -5.89
C ALA A 168 5.30 25.40 -6.42
N THR A 169 4.43 24.40 -6.57
CA THR A 169 3.10 24.58 -7.20
C THR A 169 2.02 24.98 -6.19
N THR A 170 2.28 24.88 -4.88
CA THR A 170 1.31 25.20 -3.82
C THR A 170 1.32 26.67 -3.38
N SER A 171 2.19 27.51 -3.96
CA SER A 171 2.24 28.95 -3.68
C SER A 171 1.42 29.78 -4.67
N SER A 172 0.08 29.64 -4.67
CA SER A 172 -0.86 30.65 -5.22
C SER A 172 -2.30 30.35 -4.84
N ALA A 173 -2.59 30.26 -3.54
CA ALA A 173 -3.93 30.47 -3.02
C ALA A 173 -3.83 31.37 -1.78
N VAL A 174 -3.63 32.66 -2.02
CA VAL A 174 -3.94 33.69 -1.00
C VAL A 174 -5.45 33.65 -0.81
N SER A 175 -5.90 32.85 0.15
CA SER A 175 -7.26 32.94 0.67
C SER A 175 -7.31 34.14 1.61
N THR A 176 -7.88 35.25 1.13
CA THR A 176 -8.25 36.40 1.94
C THR A 176 -9.38 35.98 2.88
N SER A 177 -9.02 35.56 4.10
CA SER A 177 -9.98 35.24 5.15
C SER A 177 -10.46 36.52 5.83
N THR A 178 -11.62 37.01 5.40
CA THR A 178 -12.38 38.02 6.15
C THR A 178 -12.98 37.37 7.40
N SER A 179 -12.48 37.77 8.56
CA SER A 179 -13.00 37.40 9.87
C SER A 179 -14.34 38.09 10.16
N SER A 180 -15.41 37.32 10.32
CA SER A 180 -16.65 37.79 10.96
C SER A 180 -16.94 36.94 12.19
N SER A 181 -16.64 37.53 13.35
CA SER A 181 -17.04 37.09 14.68
C SER A 181 -18.55 37.13 14.85
N SER A 182 -19.16 36.03 15.30
CA SER A 182 -20.42 36.10 16.05
C SER A 182 -20.49 34.99 17.10
N SER A 183 -20.64 35.44 18.34
CA SER A 183 -20.76 34.69 19.58
C SER A 183 -22.21 34.33 19.87
N SER A 184 -22.48 33.08 20.25
CA SER A 184 -23.64 32.75 21.10
C SER A 184 -23.48 31.38 21.77
N SER A 185 -23.42 31.39 23.11
CA SER A 185 -23.75 30.26 24.01
C SER A 185 -25.27 30.02 23.98
N PRO A 186 -25.80 28.80 24.24
CA PRO A 186 -26.01 28.38 25.63
C PRO A 186 -26.06 26.86 25.96
N SER A 187 -25.86 26.60 27.25
CA SER A 187 -26.52 25.66 28.19
C SER A 187 -26.55 24.14 27.99
N ALA A 188 -26.18 23.49 29.11
CA ALA A 188 -26.21 22.06 29.39
C ALA A 188 -27.62 21.50 29.64
N THR A 189 -27.82 20.23 29.29
CA THR A 189 -28.84 19.37 29.86
C THR A 189 -28.29 17.95 30.03
N THR A 190 -28.21 17.55 31.29
CA THR A 190 -28.01 16.19 31.81
C THR A 190 -29.24 15.33 31.53
N SER A 191 -29.05 14.07 31.14
CA SER A 191 -30.06 13.02 31.30
C SER A 191 -29.41 11.66 31.46
N SER A 192 -29.58 11.11 32.66
CA SER A 192 -29.24 9.77 33.10
C SER A 192 -30.36 8.80 32.73
N ALA A 193 -30.04 7.69 32.05
CA ALA A 193 -30.92 6.53 31.95
C ALA A 193 -30.13 5.22 31.83
N THR A 194 -30.00 4.52 32.95
CA THR A 194 -30.00 3.04 33.07
C THR A 194 -31.44 2.63 33.42
N PRO A 195 -31.95 1.39 33.24
CA PRO A 195 -31.32 0.09 32.89
C PRO A 195 -31.98 -0.58 31.64
N THR A 196 -31.60 -1.74 31.11
CA THR A 196 -32.02 -3.11 31.51
C THR A 196 -31.34 -4.14 30.56
N PRO A 197 -31.02 -5.37 30.98
CA PRO A 197 -30.35 -6.37 30.14
C PRO A 197 -31.35 -7.17 29.31
N ALA A 198 -31.14 -7.24 27.99
CA ALA A 198 -31.87 -8.14 27.10
C ALA A 198 -31.21 -9.53 27.09
N VAL A 199 -32.01 -10.51 27.50
CA VAL A 199 -31.70 -11.94 27.59
C VAL A 199 -32.17 -12.64 26.30
N ARG A 200 -31.33 -13.58 25.82
CA ARG A 200 -31.58 -14.69 24.86
C ARG A 200 -31.74 -14.35 23.37
N SER A 201 -30.88 -14.94 22.54
CA SER A 201 -31.15 -16.28 22.00
C SER A 201 -29.88 -16.88 21.38
N SER A 202 -29.60 -18.11 21.80
CA SER A 202 -28.61 -19.04 21.28
C SER A 202 -28.76 -19.26 19.78
N ASN A 203 -27.65 -19.27 19.04
CA ASN A 203 -27.48 -20.14 17.89
C ASN A 203 -26.06 -20.72 17.94
N ASN A 204 -26.00 -21.98 18.38
CA ASN A 204 -24.81 -22.79 18.33
C ASN A 204 -24.44 -23.03 16.86
N HIS A 205 -23.23 -22.69 16.45
CA HIS A 205 -22.56 -23.31 15.31
C HIS A 205 -21.23 -23.87 15.81
N ALA A 206 -21.34 -24.94 16.61
CA ALA A 206 -20.25 -25.86 16.90
C ALA A 206 -20.17 -26.87 15.76
N GLY A 207 -19.42 -26.53 14.71
CA GLY A 207 -19.01 -27.49 13.68
C GLY A 207 -17.80 -28.27 14.18
N ALA A 208 -18.03 -29.45 14.74
CA ALA A 208 -16.98 -30.42 15.02
C ALA A 208 -16.48 -31.00 13.70
N ILE A 209 -15.21 -30.79 13.34
CA ILE A 209 -14.53 -31.64 12.36
C ILE A 209 -13.61 -32.57 13.14
N ALA A 210 -14.20 -33.67 13.60
CA ALA A 210 -13.49 -34.88 13.98
C ALA A 210 -13.30 -35.72 12.70
N GLY A 211 -12.11 -35.64 12.11
CA GLY A 211 -11.70 -36.48 10.99
C GLY A 211 -10.38 -37.15 11.37
N GLY A 212 -10.45 -38.38 11.85
CA GLY A 212 -9.28 -39.15 12.22
C GLY A 212 -8.44 -39.55 11.01
N VAL A 213 -7.14 -39.70 11.23
CA VAL A 213 -6.26 -40.47 10.34
C VAL A 213 -5.58 -41.52 11.19
N VAL A 214 -6.03 -42.77 11.01
CA VAL A 214 -5.41 -44.00 11.50
C VAL A 214 -4.96 -44.79 10.27
N GLY A 215 -3.73 -45.29 10.30
CA GLY A 215 -3.13 -46.15 9.28
C GLY A 215 -1.74 -45.60 8.92
N GLY A 216 -0.61 -46.12 9.39
CA GLY A 216 -0.30 -47.53 9.60
C GLY A 216 0.18 -48.13 8.28
N VAL A 217 1.48 -47.99 7.97
CA VAL A 217 2.14 -48.83 6.97
C VAL A 217 3.39 -49.42 7.61
N VAL A 218 3.34 -50.74 7.77
CA VAL A 218 4.43 -51.66 8.06
C VAL A 218 5.07 -52.07 6.73
N GLY A 219 6.39 -52.17 6.71
CA GLY A 219 7.21 -52.75 5.62
C GLY A 219 8.68 -52.55 5.98
N LEU A 220 9.38 -53.43 6.70
CA LEU A 220 9.69 -54.86 6.51
C LEU A 220 10.79 -55.08 5.45
N ALA A 221 12.01 -55.32 5.98
CA ALA A 221 13.16 -56.07 5.46
C ALA A 221 13.80 -55.72 4.11
N SER A 222 15.12 -55.45 4.13
CA SER A 222 16.16 -56.46 3.84
C SER A 222 17.52 -55.96 4.32
#